data_AF-A0AAC9GI34-F1
#
_entry.id   AF-A0AAC9GI34-F1
#
_cell.length_a   1.000
_cell.length_b   1.000
_cell.length_c   1.000
_cell.angle_alpha   90.00
_cell.angle_beta   90.00
_cell.angle_gamma   90.00
#
_symmetry.space_group_name_H-M   'P 1'
#
loop_
_entity.id
_entity.type
_entity.pdbx_description
1 polymer ?
#
loop_
_entity_poly.entity_id
_entity_poly.type
_entity_poly.pdbx_seq_one_letter_code
_entity_poly.pdbx_strand_id
1 'polypeptide(L)'
;MKIEIEDYNRIAIKLKEEYSKLSDFETLSLAIQIQRNQILENGLVVSSSDKHPSALEAIAIALGYEGRSSVTITDVLRNIANGEEA
;
A
#
# COMPACT_ATOMS: atom_id res chain seq x y z
N MET A 1 -0.16 -5.70 4.99
CA MET A 1 -0.16 -5.02 6.30
C MET A 1 -0.13 -3.52 6.02
N LYS A 2 -1.04 -2.73 6.60
CA LYS A 2 -1.01 -1.27 6.45
C LYS A 2 0.26 -0.73 7.12
N ILE A 3 0.91 0.25 6.49
CA ILE A 3 2.11 0.91 6.99
C ILE A 3 1.78 2.31 7.51
N GLU A 4 2.63 2.88 8.36
CA GLU A 4 2.47 4.29 8.75
C GLU A 4 2.76 5.19 7.55
N ILE A 5 1.85 6.13 7.26
CA ILE A 5 2.07 7.14 6.22
C ILE A 5 2.87 8.26 6.86
N GLU A 6 4.11 8.44 6.43
CA GLU A 6 4.96 9.52 6.92
C GLU A 6 4.71 10.82 6.15
N ASP A 7 4.90 11.96 6.82
CA ASP A 7 4.88 13.25 6.16
C ASP A 7 6.12 13.41 5.26
N TYR A 8 5.94 13.95 4.05
CA TYR A 8 7.04 14.13 3.10
C TYR A 8 8.18 15.00 3.67
N ASN A 9 7.91 15.92 4.60
CA ASN A 9 8.99 16.69 5.24
C ASN A 9 9.87 15.80 6.12
N ARG A 10 9.27 14.85 6.87
CA ARG A 10 10.02 13.85 7.65
C ARG A 10 10.84 12.93 6.74
N ILE A 11 10.25 12.49 5.64
CA ILE A 11 10.96 11.65 4.65
C ILE A 11 12.13 12.44 4.04
N ALA A 12 11.93 13.72 3.70
CA ALA A 12 12.98 14.57 3.15
C ALA A 12 14.15 14.79 4.12
N ILE A 13 13.88 14.95 5.43
CA ILE A 13 14.93 15.06 6.45
C ILE A 13 15.79 13.78 6.48
N LYS A 14 15.15 12.61 6.54
CA LYS A 14 15.83 11.31 6.51
C LYS A 14 16.67 11.13 5.23
N LEU A 15 16.11 11.49 4.07
CA LEU A 15 16.81 11.41 2.80
C LEU A 15 18.06 12.30 2.73
N LYS A 16 18.04 13.48 3.36
CA LYS A 16 19.23 14.34 3.44
C LYS A 16 20.30 13.77 4.35
N GLU A 17 19.90 13.15 5.45
CA GLU A 17 20.83 12.49 6.38
C GLU A 17 21.52 11.29 5.72
N GLU A 18 20.76 10.49 4.96
CA GLU A 18 21.27 9.27 4.31
C GLU A 18 21.98 9.56 2.97
N TYR A 19 21.52 10.54 2.20
CA TYR A 19 21.98 10.83 0.84
C TYR A 19 22.34 12.30 0.66
N SER A 20 23.46 12.71 1.26
CA SER A 20 23.97 14.09 1.24
C SER A 20 24.28 14.68 -0.13
N LYS A 21 24.28 13.86 -1.20
CA LYS A 21 24.54 14.30 -2.58
C LYS A 21 23.29 14.71 -3.35
N LEU A 22 22.09 14.41 -2.83
CA LEU A 22 20.85 14.80 -3.48
C LEU A 22 20.67 16.32 -3.35
N SER A 23 20.29 16.96 -4.45
CA SER A 23 19.82 18.34 -4.39
C SER A 23 18.51 18.44 -3.60
N ASP A 24 18.16 19.65 -3.18
CA ASP A 24 16.89 19.92 -2.50
C ASP A 24 15.68 19.51 -3.36
N PHE A 25 15.78 19.74 -4.68
CA PHE A 25 14.74 19.35 -5.63
C PHE A 25 14.59 17.83 -5.72
N GLU A 26 15.70 17.09 -5.86
CA GLU A 26 15.67 15.62 -5.93
C GLU A 26 15.16 15.00 -4.63
N THR A 27 15.60 15.53 -3.49
CA THR A 27 15.16 15.11 -2.15
C THR A 27 13.65 15.27 -2.01
N LEU A 28 13.12 16.45 -2.34
CA LEU A 28 11.68 16.73 -2.21
C LEU A 28 10.86 15.88 -3.18
N SER A 29 11.32 15.75 -4.43
CA SER A 29 10.68 14.91 -5.44
C SER A 29 10.59 13.45 -4.99
N LEU A 30 11.66 12.91 -4.40
CA LEU A 30 11.69 11.55 -3.90
C LEU A 30 10.79 11.38 -2.65
N ALA A 31 10.82 12.33 -1.73
CA ALA A 31 9.99 12.30 -0.53
C ALA A 31 8.49 12.28 -0.85
N ILE A 32 8.05 13.09 -1.81
CA ILE A 32 6.66 13.10 -2.29
C ILE A 32 6.29 11.75 -2.92
N GLN A 33 7.19 11.17 -3.72
CA GLN A 33 6.96 9.86 -4.34
C GLN A 33 6.85 8.75 -3.30
N ILE A 34 7.69 8.76 -2.27
CA ILE A 34 7.63 7.79 -1.17
C ILE A 34 6.30 7.92 -0.42
N GLN A 35 5.91 9.13 0.00
CA GLN A 35 4.62 9.35 0.69
C GLN A 35 3.44 8.90 -0.18
N ARG A 36 3.45 9.22 -1.47
CA ARG A 36 2.42 8.76 -2.41
C ARG A 36 2.36 7.24 -2.46
N ASN A 37 3.50 6.55 -2.51
CA ASN A 37 3.53 5.10 -2.53
C ASN A 37 2.98 4.51 -1.22
N GLN A 38 3.29 5.11 -0.05
CA GLN A 38 2.73 4.68 1.23
C GLN A 38 1.20 4.82 1.27
N ILE A 39 0.65 5.91 0.72
CA ILE A 39 -0.79 6.11 0.57
C ILE A 39 -1.40 5.03 -0.32
N LEU A 40 -0.78 4.74 -1.47
CA LEU A 40 -1.26 3.75 -2.42
C LEU A 40 -1.20 2.33 -1.86
N GLU A 41 -0.09 1.96 -1.21
CA GLU A 41 0.05 0.68 -0.53
C GLU A 41 -1.05 0.49 0.52
N ASN A 42 -1.31 1.51 1.34
CA ASN A 42 -2.39 1.45 2.32
C ASN A 42 -3.79 1.40 1.70
N GLY A 43 -4.02 2.07 0.57
CA GLY A 43 -5.30 2.05 -0.14
C GLY A 43 -5.57 0.75 -0.88
N LEU A 44 -4.52 -0.01 -1.24
CA LEU A 44 -4.61 -1.27 -1.97
C LEU A 44 -4.45 -2.51 -1.09
N VAL A 45 -3.95 -2.36 0.14
CA VAL A 45 -3.84 -3.46 1.10
C VAL A 45 -5.21 -3.75 1.72
N VAL A 46 -5.60 -5.02 1.63
CA VAL A 46 -6.77 -5.57 2.31
C VAL A 46 -6.33 -6.24 3.61
N SER A 47 -6.80 -5.72 4.74
CA SER A 47 -6.69 -6.33 6.06
C SER A 47 -8.04 -6.93 6.46
N SER A 48 -8.06 -8.25 6.67
CA SER A 48 -9.24 -8.98 7.14
C SER A 48 -9.54 -8.78 8.64
N SER A 49 -8.65 -8.11 9.37
CA SER A 49 -8.77 -7.87 10.81
C SER A 49 -8.92 -6.38 11.16
N ASP A 50 -9.11 -5.51 10.17
CA ASP A 50 -9.29 -4.09 10.46
C ASP A 50 -10.66 -3.84 11.10
N LYS A 51 -10.69 -3.02 12.15
CA LYS A 51 -11.92 -2.59 12.82
C LYS A 51 -12.75 -1.65 11.94
N HIS A 52 -12.10 -1.00 10.97
CA HIS A 52 -12.71 -0.08 10.02
C HIS A 52 -12.28 -0.46 8.59
N PRO A 53 -12.88 -1.49 7.99
CA PRO A 53 -12.51 -1.93 6.65
C PRO A 53 -12.80 -0.83 5.63
N SER A 54 -11.83 -0.56 4.78
CA SER A 54 -12.00 0.19 3.53
C SER A 54 -13.04 -0.50 2.64
N ALA A 55 -13.56 0.21 1.64
CA ALA A 55 -14.51 -0.37 0.70
C ALA A 55 -13.95 -1.63 0.01
N LEU A 56 -12.65 -1.65 -0.30
CA LEU A 56 -11.98 -2.81 -0.89
C LEU A 56 -11.91 -3.99 0.10
N GLU A 57 -11.62 -3.70 1.37
CA GLU A 57 -11.62 -4.69 2.47
C GLU A 57 -13.02 -5.27 2.69
N ALA A 58 -14.05 -4.44 2.68
CA ALA A 58 -15.44 -4.88 2.83
C ALA A 58 -15.89 -5.78 1.67
N ILE A 59 -15.49 -5.48 0.43
CA ILE A 59 -15.76 -6.33 -0.73
C ILE A 59 -15.03 -7.67 -0.60
N ALA A 60 -13.75 -7.67 -0.23
CA ALA A 60 -12.98 -8.91 -0.06
C ALA A 60 -13.57 -9.80 1.04
N ILE A 61 -13.96 -9.22 2.17
CA ILE A 61 -14.67 -9.91 3.26
C ILE A 61 -15.99 -10.50 2.76
N ALA A 62 -16.81 -9.71 2.04
CA ALA A 62 -18.08 -10.17 1.49
C ALA A 62 -17.93 -11.31 0.47
N LEU A 63 -16.79 -11.37 -0.23
CA LEU A 63 -16.43 -12.44 -1.17
C LEU A 63 -15.78 -13.66 -0.49
N GLY A 64 -15.65 -13.67 0.85
CA GLY A 64 -15.12 -14.81 1.60
C GLY A 64 -13.58 -14.89 1.68
N TYR A 65 -12.86 -13.82 1.29
CA TYR A 65 -11.40 -13.74 1.40
C TYR A 65 -10.95 -13.39 2.83
N GLU A 66 -11.39 -14.18 3.81
CA GLU A 66 -10.99 -14.02 5.21
C GLU A 66 -9.82 -14.94 5.57
N GLY A 67 -8.62 -14.36 5.72
CA GLY A 67 -7.67 -14.83 6.72
C GLY A 67 -6.78 -16.03 6.40
N ARG A 68 -6.68 -16.53 5.16
CA ARG A 68 -5.62 -17.50 4.79
C ARG A 68 -4.86 -17.07 3.55
N SER A 69 -3.66 -16.56 3.81
CA SER A 69 -2.72 -15.99 2.84
C SER A 69 -3.24 -14.71 2.19
N SER A 70 -2.34 -13.74 2.01
CA SER A 70 -2.65 -12.45 1.39
C SER A 70 -3.09 -12.65 -0.06
N VAL A 71 -4.38 -12.86 -0.29
CA VAL A 71 -4.94 -12.84 -1.65
C VAL A 71 -4.93 -11.39 -2.10
N THR A 72 -4.11 -11.09 -3.09
CA THR A 72 -4.06 -9.76 -3.71
C THR A 72 -5.11 -9.67 -4.81
N ILE A 73 -5.51 -8.46 -5.21
CA ILE A 73 -6.44 -8.30 -6.33
C ILE A 73 -5.90 -8.89 -7.64
N THR A 74 -4.57 -8.97 -7.79
CA THR A 74 -3.92 -9.67 -8.89
C THR A 74 -4.12 -11.18 -8.87
N ASP A 75 -4.25 -11.78 -7.68
CA ASP A 75 -4.56 -13.21 -7.56
C ASP A 75 -6.03 -13.48 -7.91
N VAL A 76 -6.95 -12.60 -7.48
CA VAL A 76 -8.38 -12.68 -7.85
C VAL A 76 -8.57 -12.56 -9.36
N LEU A 77 -7.94 -11.56 -9.98
CA LEU A 77 -8.02 -11.37 -11.44
C LEU A 77 -7.40 -12.55 -12.21
N ARG A 78 -6.34 -13.15 -11.66
CA ARG A 78 -5.74 -14.36 -12.23
C ARG A 78 -6.68 -15.56 -12.14
N ASN A 79 -7.34 -15.77 -11.00
CA ASN A 79 -8.29 -16.87 -10.81
C ASN A 79 -9.49 -16.73 -11.75
N ILE A 80 -10.02 -15.51 -11.90
CA ILE A 80 -11.10 -15.21 -12.86
C ILE A 80 -10.64 -15.48 -14.30
N ALA A 81 -9.44 -15.05 -14.67
CA ALA A 81 -8.89 -15.31 -16.01
C ALA A 81 -8.66 -16.80 -16.28
N ASN A 82 -8.33 -17.56 -15.24
CA ASN A 82 -8.06 -19.00 -15.31
C ASN A 82 -9.32 -19.88 -15.14
N GLY A 83 -10.47 -19.30 -14.80
CA GLY A 83 -11.70 -20.04 -14.56
C GLY A 83 -11.69 -20.89 -13.28
N GLU A 84 -10.80 -20.58 -12.33
CA GLU A 84 -10.73 -21.23 -11.03
C GLU A 84 -11.67 -20.51 -10.06
N GLU A 85 -12.54 -21.23 -9.35
CA GLU A 85 -13.44 -20.63 -8.36
C GLU A 85 -12.62 -19.95 -7.26
N ALA A 86 -13.03 -18.70 -6.99
CA ALA A 86 -12.49 -17.82 -5.96
C ALA A 86 -12.58 -18.40 -4.55
#